data_AF-A0A940C024-F1
#
_entry.id   AF-A0A940C024-F1
#
_cell.length_a   1.000
_cell.length_b   1.000
_cell.length_c   1.000
_cell.angle_alpha   90.00
_cell.angle_beta   90.00
_cell.angle_gamma   90.00
#
_symmetry.space_group_name_H-M   'P 1'
#
loop_
_entity.id
_entity.type
_entity.pdbx_description
1 polymer ?
#
loop_
_entity_poly.entity_id
_entity_poly.type
_entity_poly.pdbx_seq_one_letter_code
_entity_poly.pdbx_strand_id
1 'polypeptide(L)'
;MNLDTVKCPGCGADITFRKGSRTSKCEYCGSVATLGNALEALEADAELDRRVAEIAEREAEVKRHENASADYRAAMEKWKKKGRIPVILSGVLWFLGGMLLEFDLDGWGVLMILAAFGIFFAAPVVLAASEPDGSRLPGSPAPPPKKFATALKYYGLCLATSAVGLIAAAIISVTLIEK
;
A
#
# COMPACT_ATOMS: atom_id res chain seq x y z
N MET A 1 -39.65 8.16 50.28
CA MET A 1 -40.46 7.78 49.09
C MET A 1 -39.48 7.64 47.93
N ASN A 2 -39.30 6.44 47.37
CA ASN A 2 -38.36 6.20 46.27
C ASN A 2 -39.19 6.02 44.99
N LEU A 3 -39.11 7.00 44.10
CA LEU A 3 -39.69 7.00 42.74
C LEU A 3 -38.53 6.69 41.78
N ASP A 4 -38.68 5.64 40.97
CA ASP A 4 -37.72 5.35 39.91
C ASP A 4 -38.10 6.19 38.69
N THR A 5 -37.19 7.07 38.27
CA THR A 5 -37.37 7.98 37.13
C THR A 5 -36.72 7.35 35.90
N VAL A 6 -37.51 7.09 34.86
CA VAL A 6 -37.07 6.33 33.67
C VAL A 6 -37.47 7.10 32.41
N LYS A 7 -36.71 6.99 31.33
CA LYS A 7 -37.02 7.63 30.04
C LYS A 7 -38.21 6.94 29.37
N CYS A 8 -39.15 7.71 28.85
CA CYS A 8 -40.28 7.18 28.08
C CYS A 8 -39.81 6.72 26.68
N PRO A 9 -40.06 5.46 26.26
CA PRO A 9 -39.62 4.95 24.95
C PRO A 9 -40.29 5.61 23.74
N GLY A 10 -41.41 6.32 23.94
CA GLY A 10 -42.14 6.97 22.83
C GLY A 10 -41.75 8.43 22.58
N CYS A 11 -41.16 9.12 23.55
CA CYS A 11 -40.82 10.55 23.42
C CYS A 11 -39.53 10.98 24.13
N GLY A 12 -38.86 10.09 24.86
CA GLY A 12 -37.64 10.39 25.62
C GLY A 12 -37.83 11.23 26.88
N ALA A 13 -39.09 11.56 27.25
CA ALA A 13 -39.39 12.35 28.45
C ALA A 13 -39.27 11.51 29.74
N ASP A 14 -38.87 12.13 30.84
CA ASP A 14 -38.72 11.45 32.13
C ASP A 14 -40.09 11.16 32.75
N ILE A 15 -40.36 9.88 33.03
CA ILE A 15 -41.60 9.39 33.65
C ILE A 15 -41.29 8.73 34.99
N THR A 16 -42.03 9.10 36.02
CA THR A 16 -41.88 8.53 37.37
C THR A 16 -42.85 7.38 37.59
N PHE A 17 -42.37 6.19 37.93
CA PHE A 17 -43.23 5.05 38.28
C PHE A 17 -43.55 5.03 39.78
N ARG A 18 -44.81 4.74 40.12
CA ARG A 18 -45.23 4.51 41.52
C ARG A 18 -44.80 3.09 41.94
N LYS A 19 -44.21 2.92 43.13
CA LYS A 19 -43.87 1.58 43.66
C LYS A 19 -45.12 0.68 43.69
N GLY A 20 -45.11 -0.38 42.88
CA GLY A 20 -46.20 -1.35 42.75
C GLY A 20 -47.00 -1.27 41.44
N SER A 21 -46.90 -0.18 40.66
CA SER A 21 -47.53 -0.08 39.34
C SER A 21 -46.55 -0.47 38.22
N ARG A 22 -46.88 -1.51 37.44
CA ARG A 22 -46.10 -1.94 36.26
C ARG A 22 -46.39 -1.14 34.99
N THR A 23 -47.37 -0.23 35.04
CA THR A 23 -47.91 0.50 33.89
C THR A 23 -48.17 1.94 34.29
N SER A 24 -47.57 2.90 33.57
CA SER A 24 -47.83 4.34 33.76
C SER A 24 -48.11 5.00 32.41
N LYS A 25 -49.02 5.99 32.40
CA LYS A 25 -49.33 6.77 31.19
C LYS A 25 -48.38 7.95 31.14
N CYS A 26 -47.67 8.13 30.02
CA CYS A 26 -46.80 9.28 29.83
C CYS A 26 -47.64 10.55 29.65
N GLU A 27 -47.35 11.59 30.43
CA GLU A 27 -48.04 12.89 30.35
C GLU A 27 -47.69 13.68 29.08
N TYR A 28 -46.55 13.37 28.44
CA TYR A 28 -46.04 14.10 27.28
C TYR A 28 -46.61 13.56 25.96
N CYS A 29 -46.53 12.25 25.72
CA CYS A 29 -46.99 11.64 24.46
C CYS A 29 -48.25 10.78 24.60
N GLY A 30 -48.80 10.66 25.81
CA GLY A 30 -50.01 9.88 26.07
C GLY A 30 -49.85 8.36 25.93
N SER A 31 -48.65 7.88 25.58
CA SER A 31 -48.36 6.46 25.43
C SER A 31 -48.35 5.75 26.78
N VAL A 32 -48.77 4.49 26.78
CA VAL A 32 -48.75 3.64 27.97
C VAL A 32 -47.38 2.98 28.03
N ALA A 33 -46.50 3.49 28.89
CA ALA A 33 -45.19 2.92 29.11
C ALA A 33 -45.28 1.87 30.22
N THR A 34 -44.98 0.62 29.87
CA THR A 34 -44.74 -0.43 30.87
C THR A 34 -43.30 -0.32 31.37
N LEU A 35 -43.10 -0.70 32.63
CA LEU A 35 -41.78 -0.70 33.25
C LEU A 35 -40.79 -1.64 32.51
N GLY A 36 -41.32 -2.71 31.88
CA GLY A 36 -40.55 -3.61 31.01
C GLY A 36 -40.04 -2.92 29.74
N ASN A 37 -40.91 -2.23 28.99
CA ASN A 37 -40.53 -1.60 27.73
C ASN A 37 -39.56 -0.41 27.95
N ALA A 38 -39.66 0.29 29.07
CA ALA A 38 -38.73 1.37 29.43
C ALA A 38 -37.32 0.82 29.78
N LEU A 39 -37.26 -0.34 30.44
CA LEU A 39 -36.00 -1.03 30.72
C LEU A 39 -35.36 -1.57 29.43
N GLU A 40 -36.16 -2.22 28.56
CA GLU A 40 -35.71 -2.72 27.25
C GLU A 40 -35.17 -1.60 26.35
N ALA A 41 -35.77 -0.41 26.38
CA ALA A 41 -35.29 0.75 25.62
C ALA A 41 -33.91 1.24 26.12
N LEU A 42 -33.70 1.28 27.44
CA LEU A 42 -32.39 1.62 28.03
C LEU A 42 -31.32 0.56 27.68
N GLU A 43 -31.69 -0.71 27.69
CA GLU A 43 -30.80 -1.80 27.28
C GLU A 43 -30.46 -1.73 25.78
N ALA A 44 -31.42 -1.34 24.93
CA ALA A 44 -31.22 -1.14 23.50
C ALA A 44 -30.30 0.05 23.20
N ASP A 45 -30.44 1.17 23.92
CA ASP A 45 -29.53 2.32 23.81
C ASP A 45 -28.09 1.94 24.22
N ALA A 46 -27.94 1.20 25.34
CA ALA A 46 -26.64 0.74 25.80
C ALA A 46 -25.99 -0.30 24.85
N GLU A 47 -26.78 -1.08 24.13
CA GLU A 47 -26.30 -1.98 23.07
C GLU A 47 -25.89 -1.20 21.81
N LEU A 48 -26.63 -0.16 21.44
CA LEU A 48 -26.28 0.71 20.33
C LEU A 48 -24.95 1.42 20.57
N ASP A 49 -24.73 1.98 21.77
CA ASP A 49 -23.48 2.63 22.15
C ASP A 49 -22.28 1.66 22.05
N ARG A 50 -22.46 0.40 22.47
CA ARG A 50 -21.43 -0.65 22.32
C ARG A 50 -21.11 -0.93 20.85
N ARG A 51 -22.13 -1.01 19.99
CA ARG A 51 -21.94 -1.22 18.55
C ARG A 51 -21.27 -0.04 17.88
N VAL A 52 -21.63 1.18 18.24
CA VAL A 52 -21.00 2.42 17.74
C VAL A 52 -19.52 2.47 18.15
N ALA A 53 -19.21 2.10 19.39
CA ALA A 53 -17.83 1.99 19.84
C ALA A 53 -17.03 0.95 19.03
N GLU A 54 -17.59 -0.24 18.78
CA GLU A 54 -16.95 -1.27 17.95
C GLU A 54 -16.71 -0.78 16.51
N ILE A 55 -17.70 -0.11 15.91
CA ILE A 55 -17.57 0.46 14.56
C ILE A 55 -16.47 1.53 14.52
N ALA A 56 -16.40 2.40 15.53
CA ALA A 56 -15.37 3.42 15.62
C ALA A 56 -13.96 2.82 15.70
N GLU A 57 -13.78 1.73 16.46
CA GLU A 57 -12.51 1.00 16.53
C GLU A 57 -12.14 0.36 15.18
N ARG A 58 -13.10 -0.28 14.51
CA ARG A 58 -12.90 -0.86 13.17
C ARG A 58 -12.56 0.21 12.14
N GLU A 59 -13.23 1.35 12.15
CA GLU A 59 -12.91 2.48 11.27
C GLU A 59 -11.50 3.02 11.52
N ALA A 60 -11.07 3.11 12.78
CA ALA A 60 -9.71 3.52 13.12
C ALA A 60 -8.67 2.51 12.60
N GLU A 61 -8.96 1.21 12.70
CA GLU A 61 -8.12 0.17 12.13
C GLU A 61 -8.05 0.25 10.59
N VAL A 62 -9.20 0.37 9.92
CA VAL A 62 -9.28 0.51 8.46
C VAL A 62 -8.51 1.75 7.99
N LYS A 63 -8.64 2.89 8.67
CA LYS A 63 -7.87 4.11 8.36
C LYS A 63 -6.36 3.89 8.54
N ARG A 64 -5.93 3.17 9.58
CA ARG A 64 -4.49 2.82 9.74
C ARG A 64 -3.99 1.97 8.59
N HIS A 65 -4.77 0.98 8.16
CA HIS A 65 -4.44 0.11 7.03
C HIS A 65 -4.42 0.86 5.70
N GLU A 66 -5.38 1.76 5.47
CA GLU A 66 -5.44 2.61 4.29
C GLU A 66 -4.22 3.54 4.20
N ASN A 67 -3.89 4.23 5.30
CA ASN A 67 -2.71 5.09 5.38
C ASN A 67 -1.41 4.32 5.13
N ALA A 68 -1.25 3.13 5.74
CA ALA A 68 -0.09 2.26 5.49
C ALA A 68 0.02 1.87 4.01
N SER A 69 -1.12 1.59 3.36
CA SER A 69 -1.15 1.28 1.93
C SER A 69 -0.80 2.49 1.04
N ALA A 70 -1.26 3.69 1.41
CA ALA A 70 -0.96 4.93 0.70
C ALA A 70 0.53 5.29 0.83
N ASP A 71 1.10 5.18 2.02
CA ASP A 71 2.51 5.41 2.29
C ASP A 71 3.39 4.44 1.49
N TYR A 72 3.01 3.15 1.46
CA TYR A 72 3.73 2.14 0.67
C TYR A 72 3.66 2.44 -0.83
N ARG A 73 2.50 2.82 -1.36
CA ARG A 73 2.34 3.23 -2.78
C ARG A 73 3.23 4.43 -3.10
N ALA A 74 3.25 5.45 -2.24
CA ALA A 74 4.10 6.63 -2.41
C ALA A 74 5.60 6.28 -2.36
N ALA A 75 5.99 5.37 -1.46
CA ALA A 75 7.36 4.85 -1.39
C ALA A 75 7.74 4.08 -2.66
N MET A 76 6.83 3.25 -3.18
CA MET A 76 7.03 2.51 -4.42
C MET A 76 7.17 3.41 -5.64
N GLU A 77 6.39 4.49 -5.76
CA GLU A 77 6.54 5.45 -6.86
C GLU A 77 7.91 6.14 -6.83
N LYS A 78 8.39 6.52 -5.64
CA LYS A 78 9.75 7.07 -5.46
C LYS A 78 10.81 6.03 -5.83
N TRP A 79 10.64 4.77 -5.41
CA TRP A 79 11.55 3.68 -5.71
C TRP A 79 11.60 3.37 -7.21
N LYS A 80 10.46 3.24 -7.89
CA LYS A 80 10.38 3.07 -9.35
C LYS A 80 11.05 4.20 -10.10
N LYS A 81 10.85 5.46 -9.66
CA LYS A 81 11.49 6.62 -10.28
C LYS A 81 13.01 6.56 -10.10
N LYS A 82 13.50 6.22 -8.90
CA LYS A 82 14.93 6.01 -8.63
C LYS A 82 15.52 4.87 -9.47
N GLY A 83 14.77 3.80 -9.72
CA GLY A 83 15.23 2.68 -10.54
C GLY A 83 15.28 2.93 -12.04
N ARG A 84 14.40 3.78 -12.57
CA ARG A 84 14.46 4.15 -14.01
C ARG A 84 15.65 5.04 -14.35
N ILE A 85 16.08 5.91 -13.44
CA ILE A 85 17.19 6.85 -13.69
C ILE A 85 18.49 6.15 -14.13
N PRO A 86 19.04 5.16 -13.38
CA PRO A 86 20.29 4.52 -13.78
C PRO A 86 20.17 3.71 -15.09
N VAL A 87 19.00 3.11 -15.37
CA VAL A 87 18.75 2.38 -16.62
C VAL A 87 18.74 3.31 -17.83
N ILE A 88 18.05 4.46 -17.71
CA ILE A 88 18.04 5.49 -18.76
C ILE A 88 19.46 6.04 -18.94
N LEU A 89 20.15 6.36 -17.84
CA LEU A 89 21.52 6.86 -17.88
C LEU A 89 22.47 5.86 -18.56
N SER A 90 22.39 4.56 -18.24
CA SER A 90 23.20 3.53 -18.89
C SER A 90 22.91 3.43 -20.39
N GLY A 91 21.66 3.56 -20.82
CA GLY A 91 21.29 3.54 -22.23
C GLY A 91 21.82 4.75 -23.00
N VAL A 92 21.71 5.95 -22.41
CA VAL A 92 22.27 7.18 -22.98
C VAL A 92 23.79 7.10 -23.10
N LEU A 93 24.46 6.56 -22.08
CA LEU A 93 25.92 6.40 -22.06
C LEU A 93 26.40 5.37 -23.09
N TRP A 94 25.64 4.29 -23.28
CA TRP A 94 25.86 3.32 -24.36
C TRP A 94 25.73 3.96 -25.75
N PHE A 95 24.66 4.73 -25.96
CA PHE A 95 24.41 5.38 -27.24
C PHE A 95 25.48 6.43 -27.57
N LEU A 96 25.80 7.31 -26.62
CA LEU A 96 26.84 8.33 -26.78
C LEU A 96 28.23 7.72 -26.91
N GLY A 97 28.53 6.66 -26.14
CA GLY A 97 29.81 5.97 -26.18
C GLY A 97 30.04 5.27 -27.53
N GLY A 98 29.02 4.59 -28.06
CA GLY A 98 29.06 3.99 -29.39
C GLY A 98 29.22 5.05 -30.48
N MET A 99 28.46 6.15 -30.39
CA MET A 99 28.59 7.25 -31.35
C MET A 99 29.99 7.88 -31.30
N LEU A 100 30.60 8.09 -30.12
CA LEU A 100 31.94 8.66 -30.02
C LEU A 100 33.05 7.77 -30.59
N LEU A 101 32.88 6.44 -30.55
CA LEU A 101 33.83 5.50 -31.16
C LEU A 101 33.88 5.65 -32.70
N GLU A 102 32.78 6.08 -33.33
CA GLU A 102 32.75 6.32 -34.78
C GLU A 102 33.46 7.62 -35.20
N PHE A 103 33.65 8.57 -34.28
CA PHE A 103 34.27 9.87 -34.54
C PHE A 103 35.78 9.93 -34.20
N ASP A 104 36.47 8.77 -34.11
CA ASP A 104 37.92 8.65 -33.84
C ASP A 104 38.40 9.38 -32.55
N LEU A 105 37.50 9.55 -31.57
CA LEU A 105 37.83 10.15 -30.28
C LEU A 105 38.33 9.06 -29.31
N ASP A 106 39.57 8.62 -29.57
CA ASP A 106 40.18 7.33 -29.20
C ASP A 106 40.40 6.98 -27.70
N GLY A 107 39.67 7.61 -26.79
CA GLY A 107 39.73 7.24 -25.36
C GLY A 107 38.46 7.49 -24.58
N TRP A 108 37.68 8.49 -24.98
CA TRP A 108 36.45 8.86 -24.30
C TRP A 108 35.30 7.88 -24.59
N GLY A 109 35.23 7.33 -25.81
CA GLY A 109 34.23 6.33 -26.17
C GLY A 109 34.32 5.06 -25.32
N VAL A 110 35.53 4.50 -25.17
CA VAL A 110 35.77 3.28 -24.37
C VAL A 110 35.46 3.51 -22.89
N LEU A 111 35.87 4.66 -22.34
CA LEU A 111 35.60 5.01 -20.93
C LEU A 111 34.09 5.07 -20.63
N MET A 112 33.31 5.68 -21.53
CA MET A 112 31.86 5.81 -21.38
C MET A 112 31.15 4.46 -21.46
N ILE A 113 31.60 3.55 -22.33
CA ILE A 113 31.05 2.20 -22.43
C ILE A 113 31.34 1.40 -21.15
N LEU A 114 32.57 1.44 -20.63
CA LEU A 114 32.92 0.76 -19.37
C LEU A 114 32.13 1.31 -18.19
N ALA A 115 31.95 2.63 -18.12
CA ALA A 115 31.10 3.26 -17.11
C ALA A 115 29.62 2.81 -17.23
N ALA A 116 29.13 2.65 -18.47
CA ALA A 116 27.76 2.20 -18.72
C ALA A 116 27.54 0.75 -18.24
N PHE A 117 28.52 -0.13 -18.48
CA PHE A 117 28.53 -1.48 -17.92
C PHE A 117 28.55 -1.46 -16.38
N GLY A 118 29.39 -0.62 -15.78
CA GLY A 118 29.42 -0.47 -14.31
C GLY A 118 28.06 -0.12 -13.72
N ILE A 119 27.36 0.85 -14.32
CA ILE A 119 26.01 1.26 -13.91
C ILE A 119 25.00 0.13 -14.15
N PHE A 120 25.09 -0.55 -15.29
CA PHE A 120 24.19 -1.65 -15.67
C PHE A 120 24.29 -2.84 -14.70
N PHE A 121 25.49 -3.20 -14.24
CA PHE A 121 25.68 -4.27 -13.26
C PHE A 121 25.38 -3.83 -11.83
N ALA A 122 25.65 -2.58 -11.45
CA ALA A 122 25.43 -2.09 -10.09
C ALA A 122 23.95 -1.76 -9.80
N ALA A 123 23.21 -1.24 -10.79
CA ALA A 123 21.84 -0.75 -10.59
C ALA A 123 20.84 -1.83 -10.10
N PRO A 124 20.84 -3.07 -10.63
CA PRO A 124 19.99 -4.15 -10.12
C PRO A 124 20.20 -4.46 -8.64
N VAL A 125 21.46 -4.41 -8.17
CA VAL A 125 21.82 -4.71 -6.77
C VAL A 125 21.36 -3.59 -5.85
N VAL A 126 21.62 -2.34 -6.24
CA VAL A 126 21.20 -1.18 -5.46
C VAL A 126 19.68 -1.09 -5.38
N LEU A 127 18.97 -1.44 -6.47
CA LEU A 127 17.51 -1.46 -6.48
C LEU A 127 16.93 -2.56 -5.60
N ALA A 128 17.46 -3.77 -5.69
CA ALA A 128 17.05 -4.88 -4.83
C ALA A 128 17.36 -4.60 -3.34
N ALA A 129 18.42 -3.86 -3.04
CA ALA A 129 18.76 -3.49 -1.67
C ALA A 129 17.86 -2.38 -1.08
N SER A 130 17.31 -1.52 -1.95
CA SER A 130 16.51 -0.34 -1.56
C SER A 130 15.00 -0.53 -1.66
N GLU A 131 14.53 -1.74 -1.96
CA GLU A 131 13.11 -2.07 -2.05
C GLU A 131 12.39 -1.77 -0.72
N PRO A 132 11.31 -0.97 -0.71
CA PRO A 132 10.58 -0.65 0.50
C PRO A 132 9.92 -1.90 1.09
N ASP A 133 10.03 -2.07 2.42
CA ASP A 133 9.49 -3.21 3.13
C ASP A 133 7.95 -3.16 3.18
N GLY A 134 7.31 -4.16 2.57
CA GLY A 134 5.86 -4.33 2.53
C GLY A 134 5.26 -5.04 3.75
N SER A 135 6.09 -5.48 4.71
CA SER A 135 5.65 -6.23 5.90
C SER A 135 4.59 -5.51 6.75
N ARG A 136 4.47 -4.19 6.62
CA ARG A 136 3.48 -3.35 7.32
C ARG A 136 2.09 -3.36 6.67
N LEU A 137 1.89 -4.04 5.54
CA LEU A 137 0.61 -4.07 4.83
C LEU A 137 -0.34 -5.14 5.41
N PRO A 138 -1.65 -4.84 5.52
CA PRO A 138 -2.66 -5.83 5.93
C PRO A 138 -2.65 -7.04 5.00
N GLY A 139 -2.56 -8.24 5.57
CA GLY A 139 -2.57 -9.48 4.81
C GLY A 139 -1.29 -9.77 4.01
N SER A 140 -0.19 -9.03 4.22
CA SER A 140 1.09 -9.36 3.59
C SER A 140 1.58 -10.73 4.07
N PRO A 141 1.96 -11.65 3.16
CA PRO A 141 2.69 -12.85 3.57
C PRO A 141 3.99 -12.45 4.26
N ALA A 142 4.47 -13.29 5.19
CA ALA A 142 5.73 -13.08 5.88
C ALA A 142 6.86 -12.78 4.87
N PRO A 143 7.73 -11.80 5.15
CA PRO A 143 8.70 -11.32 4.16
C PRO A 143 9.55 -12.50 3.68
N PRO A 144 9.65 -12.77 2.37
CA PRO A 144 10.49 -13.85 1.88
C PRO A 144 11.94 -13.55 2.24
N PRO A 145 12.63 -14.44 2.98
CA PRO A 145 14.04 -14.25 3.28
C PRO A 145 14.81 -14.56 2.01
N LYS A 146 15.23 -13.53 1.27
CA LYS A 146 16.49 -13.46 0.49
C LYS A 146 16.38 -12.35 -0.56
N LYS A 147 16.84 -11.15 -0.20
CA LYS A 147 17.14 -10.03 -1.12
C LYS A 147 17.97 -10.48 -2.35
N PHE A 148 18.74 -11.55 -2.18
CA PHE A 148 19.53 -12.20 -3.23
C PHE A 148 18.69 -12.82 -4.37
N ALA A 149 17.52 -13.41 -4.07
CA ALA A 149 16.68 -14.02 -5.11
C ALA A 149 16.05 -12.97 -6.04
N THR A 150 15.69 -11.81 -5.49
CA THR A 150 15.20 -10.66 -6.25
C THR A 150 16.33 -10.06 -7.11
N ALA A 151 17.53 -9.89 -6.55
CA ALA A 151 18.70 -9.46 -7.31
C ALA A 151 19.02 -10.42 -8.49
N LEU A 152 18.94 -11.73 -8.25
CA LEU A 152 19.18 -12.75 -9.29
C LEU A 152 18.16 -12.67 -10.44
N LYS A 153 16.89 -12.40 -10.15
CA LYS A 153 15.86 -12.18 -11.19
C LYS A 153 16.19 -10.98 -12.07
N TYR A 154 16.59 -9.86 -11.48
CA TYR A 154 16.96 -8.66 -12.25
C TYR A 154 18.24 -8.87 -13.07
N TYR A 155 19.23 -9.57 -12.52
CA TYR A 155 20.43 -9.95 -13.29
C TYR A 155 20.11 -10.88 -14.46
N GLY A 156 19.21 -11.84 -14.28
CA GLY A 156 18.75 -12.71 -15.37
C GLY A 156 18.06 -11.93 -16.49
N LEU A 157 17.22 -10.94 -16.15
CA LEU A 157 16.57 -10.07 -17.14
C LEU A 157 17.59 -9.21 -17.90
N CYS A 158 18.56 -8.62 -17.19
CA CYS A 158 19.64 -7.86 -17.81
C CYS A 158 20.48 -8.72 -18.76
N LEU A 159 20.93 -9.91 -18.33
CA LEU A 159 21.70 -10.83 -19.17
C LEU A 159 20.94 -11.25 -20.44
N ALA A 160 19.62 -11.50 -20.32
CA ALA A 160 18.79 -11.82 -21.48
C ALA A 160 18.75 -10.65 -22.48
N THR A 161 18.59 -9.41 -22.01
CA THR A 161 18.59 -8.24 -22.90
C THR A 161 19.94 -8.00 -23.58
N SER A 162 21.06 -8.22 -22.87
CA SER A 162 22.41 -8.12 -23.44
C SER A 162 22.66 -9.21 -24.49
N ALA A 163 22.21 -10.44 -24.24
CA ALA A 163 22.35 -11.56 -25.16
C ALA A 163 21.60 -11.30 -26.48
N VAL A 164 20.40 -10.72 -26.42
CA VAL A 164 19.64 -10.34 -27.63
C VAL A 164 20.42 -9.32 -28.47
N GLY A 165 21.06 -8.33 -27.84
CA GLY A 165 21.88 -7.34 -28.53
C GLY A 165 23.07 -7.96 -29.27
N LEU A 166 23.78 -8.90 -28.62
CA LEU A 166 24.91 -9.62 -29.23
C LEU A 166 24.46 -10.52 -30.38
N ILE A 167 23.33 -11.22 -30.23
CA ILE A 167 22.77 -12.06 -31.28
C ILE A 167 22.35 -11.21 -32.49
N ALA A 168 21.69 -10.07 -32.27
CA ALA A 168 21.31 -9.16 -33.34
C ALA A 168 22.53 -8.59 -34.09
N ALA A 169 23.57 -8.17 -33.35
CA ALA A 169 24.81 -7.70 -33.95
C ALA A 169 25.50 -8.79 -34.78
N ALA A 170 25.55 -10.03 -34.27
CA ALA A 170 26.12 -11.16 -35.00
C ALA A 170 25.36 -11.46 -36.30
N ILE A 171 24.02 -11.42 -36.27
CA ILE A 171 23.19 -11.63 -37.47
C ILE A 171 23.47 -10.55 -38.52
N ILE A 172 23.51 -9.28 -38.11
CA ILE A 172 23.79 -8.16 -39.03
C ILE A 172 25.17 -8.33 -39.68
N SER A 173 26.20 -8.65 -38.90
CA SER A 173 27.55 -8.89 -39.40
C SER A 173 27.59 -10.02 -40.44
N VAL A 174 26.90 -11.13 -40.19
CA VAL A 174 26.83 -12.24 -41.16
C VAL A 174 26.12 -11.81 -42.44
N THR A 175 25.00 -11.10 -42.35
CA THR A 175 24.24 -10.64 -43.52
C THR A 175 24.95 -9.57 -44.36
N LEU A 176 25.86 -8.79 -43.76
CA LEU A 176 26.67 -7.81 -44.48
C LEU A 176 27.89 -8.44 -45.17
N ILE A 177 28.35 -9.60 -44.72
CA ILE A 177 29.49 -10.34 -45.33
C ILE A 177 29.05 -11.10 -46.60
N GLU A 178 27.79 -11.51 -46.69
CA GLU A 178 27.24 -12.22 -47.86
C GLU A 178 26.85 -11.30 -49.04
N LYS A 179 26.88 -9.97 -48.86
CA LYS A 179 26.58 -8.98 -49.90
C LYS A 179 27.83 -8.34 -50.47
#